data_AF-A0A1M5ZM77-F1
#
_entry.id   AF-A0A1M5ZM77-F1
#
_cell.length_a   1.000
_cell.length_b   1.000
_cell.length_c   1.000
_cell.angle_alpha   90.00
_cell.angle_beta   90.00
_cell.angle_gamma   90.00
#
_symmetry.space_group_name_H-M   'P 1'
#
loop_
_entity.id
_entity.type
_entity.pdbx_description
1 polymer ?
#
loop_
_entity_poly.entity_id
_entity_poly.type
_entity_poly.pdbx_seq_one_letter_code
_entity_poly.pdbx_strand_id
1 'polypeptide(L)'
;MTNTESAKNTESAQNTELVQSISIDQLTGLLQSLGYRVTSSEQNGQTQLLSATQGIGFALRFGNPAPQAGRYLDYTLSCALRVQGDLPENLVPQWNITKRFARLARQGDFLVLEMDVIVAGGVSDAYLRANTELWDHLLQQFLLFLRTVAAQPGASDAPAAPAGVQDAADAQVDAPQENHEDSAAQAA
;
A
#
# COMPACT_ATOMS: atom_id res chain seq x y z
N MET A 1 -10.60 14.65 -64.89
CA MET A 1 -9.22 14.35 -64.44
C MET A 1 -9.04 15.01 -63.08
N THR A 2 -9.54 14.35 -62.03
CA THR A 2 -8.75 13.53 -61.08
C THR A 2 -7.94 14.40 -60.12
N ASN A 3 -8.61 14.79 -59.02
CA ASN A 3 -7.94 15.16 -57.77
C ASN A 3 -7.40 13.88 -57.12
N THR A 4 -6.09 13.83 -56.91
CA THR A 4 -5.33 12.82 -56.15
C THR A 4 -4.08 13.61 -55.74
N GLU A 5 -3.67 13.81 -54.50
CA GLU A 5 -3.64 12.91 -53.35
C GLU A 5 -3.30 13.81 -52.13
N SER A 6 -4.26 14.10 -51.24
CA SER A 6 -3.92 14.58 -49.89
C SER A 6 -3.76 13.35 -49.02
N ALA A 7 -2.51 13.03 -48.72
CA ALA A 7 -2.12 12.04 -47.73
C ALA A 7 -2.86 12.31 -46.41
N LYS A 8 -3.80 11.43 -46.06
CA LYS A 8 -4.31 11.29 -44.69
C LYS A 8 -3.19 10.69 -43.86
N ASN A 9 -2.37 11.54 -43.24
CA ASN A 9 -1.65 11.18 -42.03
C ASN A 9 -2.70 10.98 -40.93
N THR A 10 -3.17 9.74 -40.78
CA THR A 10 -3.90 9.32 -39.58
C THR A 10 -2.86 9.05 -38.51
N GLU A 11 -2.36 10.11 -37.88
CA GLU A 11 -1.76 10.03 -36.55
C GLU A 11 -2.90 9.71 -35.59
N SER A 12 -3.06 8.42 -35.30
CA SER A 12 -3.87 7.94 -34.19
C SER A 12 -3.25 8.44 -32.88
N ALA A 13 -3.71 9.61 -32.43
CA ALA A 13 -3.52 10.08 -31.08
C ALA A 13 -4.09 9.00 -30.14
N GLN A 14 -3.21 8.21 -29.54
CA GLN A 14 -3.55 7.25 -28.50
C GLN A 14 -4.02 8.06 -27.28
N ASN A 15 -5.33 8.32 -27.22
CA ASN A 15 -5.93 9.03 -26.11
C ASN A 15 -5.78 8.12 -24.88
N THR A 16 -4.78 8.39 -24.05
CA THR A 16 -4.55 7.61 -22.84
C THR A 16 -5.68 7.96 -21.88
N GLU A 17 -6.65 7.05 -21.75
CA GLU A 17 -7.73 7.21 -20.78
C GLU A 17 -7.12 7.36 -19.38
N LEU A 18 -7.49 8.44 -18.70
CA LEU A 18 -7.02 8.72 -17.35
C LEU A 18 -7.92 8.03 -16.33
N VAL A 19 -7.30 7.27 -15.44
CA VAL A 19 -7.93 6.66 -14.27
C VAL A 19 -8.10 7.72 -13.20
N GLN A 20 -9.34 8.14 -12.97
CA GLN A 20 -9.67 9.18 -11.97
C GLN A 20 -10.05 8.62 -10.59
N SER A 21 -10.39 7.33 -10.56
CA SER A 21 -10.71 6.55 -9.37
C SER A 21 -10.51 5.07 -9.71
N ILE A 22 -10.37 4.21 -8.72
CA ILE A 22 -10.18 2.76 -8.93
C ILE A 22 -11.30 1.95 -8.29
N SER A 23 -11.64 0.81 -8.88
CA SER A 23 -12.45 -0.22 -8.21
C SER A 23 -11.58 -1.39 -7.75
N ILE A 24 -12.14 -2.22 -6.87
CA ILE A 24 -11.49 -3.46 -6.40
C ILE A 24 -11.15 -4.37 -7.59
N ASP A 25 -12.09 -4.54 -8.53
CA ASP A 25 -11.89 -5.38 -9.72
C ASP A 25 -10.80 -4.84 -10.64
N GLN A 26 -10.73 -3.52 -10.81
CA GLN A 26 -9.71 -2.88 -11.65
C GLN A 26 -8.31 -3.11 -11.09
N LEU A 27 -8.14 -2.92 -9.77
CA LEU A 27 -6.85 -3.14 -9.11
C LEU A 27 -6.48 -4.63 -9.09
N THR A 28 -7.47 -5.51 -8.93
CA THR A 28 -7.30 -6.97 -9.04
C THR A 28 -6.78 -7.35 -10.42
N GLY A 29 -7.42 -6.85 -11.50
CA GLY A 29 -6.99 -7.09 -12.87
C GLY A 29 -5.60 -6.54 -13.17
N LEU A 30 -5.26 -5.35 -12.64
CA LEU A 30 -3.92 -4.78 -12.76
C LEU A 30 -2.86 -5.71 -12.15
N LEU A 31 -3.05 -6.13 -10.91
CA LEU A 31 -2.12 -7.01 -10.20
C LEU A 31 -2.00 -8.38 -10.89
N GLN A 32 -3.11 -8.97 -11.33
CA GLN A 32 -3.09 -10.23 -12.08
C GLN A 32 -2.34 -10.08 -13.42
N SER A 33 -2.49 -8.94 -14.11
CA SER A 33 -1.72 -8.63 -15.33
C SER A 33 -0.21 -8.52 -15.09
N LEU A 34 0.18 -8.24 -13.86
CA LEU A 34 1.56 -8.19 -13.40
C LEU A 34 2.07 -9.55 -12.88
N GLY A 35 1.23 -10.59 -12.89
CA GLY A 35 1.57 -11.93 -12.46
C GLY A 35 1.35 -12.21 -10.97
N TYR A 36 0.76 -11.28 -10.22
CA TYR A 36 0.42 -11.51 -8.82
C TYR A 36 -0.78 -12.45 -8.68
N ARG A 37 -0.76 -13.24 -7.60
CA ARG A 37 -1.95 -13.90 -7.09
C ARG A 37 -2.67 -12.94 -6.17
N VAL A 38 -3.97 -12.79 -6.37
CA VAL A 38 -4.80 -11.86 -5.59
C VAL A 38 -5.95 -12.62 -4.95
N THR A 39 -6.16 -12.38 -3.66
CA THR A 39 -7.32 -12.89 -2.91
C THR A 39 -8.02 -11.72 -2.24
N SER A 40 -9.34 -11.65 -2.32
CA SER A 40 -10.11 -10.64 -1.57
C SER A 40 -10.39 -11.16 -0.16
N SER A 41 -10.24 -10.27 0.83
CA SER A 41 -10.59 -10.54 2.22
C SER A 41 -11.39 -9.37 2.77
N GLU A 42 -12.38 -9.65 3.60
CA GLU A 42 -13.08 -8.63 4.38
C GLU A 42 -12.55 -8.65 5.81
N GLN A 43 -12.18 -7.49 6.35
CA GLN A 43 -11.71 -7.35 7.72
C GLN A 43 -12.27 -6.06 8.31
N ASN A 44 -12.90 -6.15 9.49
CA ASN A 44 -13.53 -5.01 10.16
C ASN A 44 -14.51 -4.23 9.25
N GLY A 45 -15.21 -4.94 8.36
CA GLY A 45 -16.14 -4.35 7.39
C GLY A 45 -15.47 -3.61 6.22
N GLN A 46 -14.15 -3.74 6.06
CA GLN A 46 -13.42 -3.21 4.91
C GLN A 46 -12.87 -4.34 4.04
N THR A 47 -13.14 -4.26 2.74
CA THR A 47 -12.54 -5.16 1.76
C THR A 47 -11.10 -4.74 1.48
N GLN A 48 -10.19 -5.71 1.54
CA GLN A 48 -8.80 -5.57 1.14
C GLN A 48 -8.42 -6.65 0.14
N LEU A 49 -7.39 -6.37 -0.65
CA LEU A 49 -6.78 -7.36 -1.53
C LEU A 49 -5.51 -7.88 -0.88
N LEU A 50 -5.34 -9.19 -0.86
CA LEU A 50 -4.17 -9.87 -0.35
C LEU A 50 -3.37 -10.41 -1.52
N SER A 51 -2.07 -10.15 -1.51
CA SER A 51 -1.12 -10.61 -2.52
C SER A 51 0.20 -10.98 -1.85
N ALA A 52 1.11 -11.56 -2.62
CA ALA A 52 2.47 -11.83 -2.17
C ALA A 52 3.47 -11.65 -3.31
N THR A 53 4.65 -11.13 -2.96
CA THR A 53 5.81 -11.05 -3.84
C THR A 53 6.99 -11.71 -3.15
N GLN A 54 7.70 -12.60 -3.84
CA GLN A 54 8.94 -13.23 -3.33
C GLN A 54 8.77 -13.93 -1.96
N GLY A 55 7.57 -14.44 -1.67
CA GLY A 55 7.25 -15.09 -0.39
C GLY A 55 6.86 -14.13 0.74
N ILE A 56 6.79 -12.82 0.48
CA ILE A 56 6.32 -11.81 1.44
C ILE A 56 4.90 -11.42 1.08
N GLY A 57 3.99 -11.63 2.03
CA GLY A 57 2.60 -11.21 1.91
C GLY A 57 2.44 -9.70 2.09
N PHE A 58 1.55 -9.10 1.33
CA PHE A 58 1.14 -7.71 1.47
C PHE A 58 -0.36 -7.55 1.18
N ALA A 59 -0.95 -6.50 1.75
CA ALA A 59 -2.32 -6.12 1.54
C ALA A 59 -2.42 -4.82 0.73
N LEU A 60 -3.51 -4.67 -0.02
CA LEU A 60 -3.95 -3.40 -0.59
C LEU A 60 -5.24 -3.03 0.10
N ARG A 61 -5.21 -1.89 0.80
CA ARG A 61 -6.34 -1.34 1.53
C ARG A 61 -6.87 -0.13 0.75
N PHE A 62 -8.17 -0.10 0.51
CA PHE A 62 -8.78 1.02 -0.19
C PHE A 62 -9.05 2.15 0.80
N GLY A 63 -8.64 3.37 0.43
CA GLY A 63 -8.74 4.53 1.31
C GLY A 63 -10.00 5.35 1.02
N ASN A 64 -9.83 6.57 0.49
CA ASN A 64 -10.94 7.50 0.38
C ASN A 64 -11.94 7.08 -0.72
N PRO A 65 -13.26 7.06 -0.44
CA PRO A 65 -14.26 6.75 -1.45
C PRO A 65 -14.38 7.88 -2.48
N ALA A 66 -14.61 7.50 -3.74
CA ALA A 66 -14.93 8.43 -4.82
C ALA A 66 -16.45 8.72 -4.86
N PRO A 67 -16.91 9.75 -5.60
CA PRO A 67 -18.34 10.04 -5.74
C PRO A 67 -19.18 8.88 -6.32
N GLN A 68 -18.54 8.00 -7.09
CA GLN A 68 -19.17 6.78 -7.59
C GLN A 68 -19.00 5.64 -6.58
N ALA A 69 -20.12 5.01 -6.21
CA ALA A 69 -20.14 3.90 -5.28
C ALA A 69 -19.22 2.74 -5.73
N GLY A 70 -18.49 2.15 -4.77
CA GLY A 70 -17.55 1.06 -5.02
C GLY A 70 -16.24 1.49 -5.70
N ARG A 71 -15.96 2.80 -5.75
CA ARG A 71 -14.71 3.36 -6.28
C ARG A 71 -13.98 4.19 -5.23
N TYR A 72 -12.67 4.29 -5.37
CA TYR A 72 -11.77 4.92 -4.43
C TYR A 72 -10.79 5.87 -5.11
N LEU A 73 -10.35 6.89 -4.39
CA LEU A 73 -9.44 7.94 -4.83
C LEU A 73 -7.97 7.63 -4.49
N ASP A 74 -7.75 6.64 -3.65
CA ASP A 74 -6.43 6.15 -3.24
C ASP A 74 -6.53 4.74 -2.64
N TYR A 75 -5.37 4.12 -2.51
CA TYR A 75 -5.18 2.87 -1.79
C TYR A 75 -3.79 2.84 -1.16
N THR A 76 -3.64 2.03 -0.12
CA THR A 76 -2.37 1.82 0.58
C THR A 76 -1.90 0.39 0.37
N LEU A 77 -0.67 0.22 -0.09
CA LEU A 77 0.06 -1.04 -0.07
C LEU A 77 0.70 -1.20 1.31
N SER A 78 0.43 -2.32 1.99
CA SER A 78 0.87 -2.55 3.37
C SER A 78 1.48 -3.94 3.53
N CYS A 79 2.66 -4.00 4.16
CA CYS A 79 3.33 -5.24 4.52
C CYS A 79 3.64 -5.20 6.02
N ALA A 80 3.05 -6.11 6.80
CA ALA A 80 3.43 -6.29 8.19
C ALA A 80 4.34 -7.51 8.36
N LEU A 81 5.42 -7.32 9.10
CA LEU A 81 6.33 -8.38 9.53
C LEU A 81 6.24 -8.51 11.04
N ARG A 82 6.16 -9.75 11.53
CA ARG A 82 6.19 -9.99 12.97
C ARG A 82 7.62 -9.95 13.44
N VAL A 83 7.85 -9.12 14.44
CA VAL A 83 9.13 -8.96 15.11
C VAL A 83 9.29 -10.11 16.09
N GLN A 84 10.43 -10.79 16.02
CA GLN A 84 10.87 -11.70 17.06
C GLN A 84 12.06 -11.06 17.76
N GLY A 85 12.02 -10.99 19.09
CA GLY A 85 13.07 -10.36 19.88
C GLY A 85 13.04 -8.83 19.85
N ASP A 86 14.17 -8.23 20.23
CA ASP A 86 14.30 -6.78 20.36
C ASP A 86 14.83 -6.16 19.07
N LEU A 87 14.25 -5.04 18.69
CA LEU A 87 14.72 -4.20 17.59
C LEU A 87 15.38 -2.94 18.13
N PRO A 88 16.43 -2.43 17.47
CA PRO A 88 16.99 -1.12 17.79
C PRO A 88 15.92 -0.02 17.73
N GLU A 89 15.89 0.84 18.76
CA GLU A 89 14.90 1.93 18.84
C GLU A 89 14.94 2.89 17.65
N ASN A 90 16.12 3.04 17.03
CA ASN A 90 16.34 3.94 15.90
C ASN A 90 15.99 3.32 14.53
N LEU A 91 15.56 2.05 14.46
CA LEU A 91 15.28 1.36 13.20
C LEU A 91 14.22 2.10 12.37
N VAL A 92 13.09 2.44 13.00
CA VAL A 92 11.97 3.12 12.32
C VAL A 92 12.34 4.54 11.88
N PRO A 93 12.88 5.42 12.75
CA PRO A 93 13.37 6.74 12.34
C PRO A 93 14.40 6.67 11.21
N GLN A 94 15.35 5.73 11.28
CA GLN A 94 16.38 5.58 10.25
C GLN A 94 15.78 5.25 8.89
N TRP A 95 14.80 4.34 8.83
CA TRP A 95 14.09 4.06 7.58
C TRP A 95 13.38 5.32 7.05
N ASN A 96 12.55 5.95 7.88
CA ASN A 96 11.69 7.07 7.47
C ASN A 96 12.45 8.32 7.03
N ILE A 97 13.67 8.55 7.56
CA ILE A 97 14.54 9.64 7.10
C ILE A 97 15.10 9.36 5.69
N THR A 98 15.36 8.09 5.37
CA THR A 98 15.99 7.71 4.09
C THR A 98 15.00 7.48 2.95
N LYS A 99 13.73 7.21 3.26
CA LYS A 99 12.68 6.91 2.26
C LYS A 99 11.66 8.03 2.18
N ARG A 100 11.29 8.38 0.95
CA ARG A 100 10.30 9.44 0.67
C ARG A 100 8.90 8.92 0.35
N PHE A 101 8.82 7.65 -0.05
CA PHE A 101 7.61 7.06 -0.64
C PHE A 101 7.07 5.87 0.16
N ALA A 102 7.70 5.52 1.27
CA ALA A 102 7.19 4.48 2.17
C ALA A 102 7.43 4.90 3.61
N ARG A 103 6.44 4.63 4.46
CA ARG A 103 6.52 4.85 5.90
C ARG A 103 6.62 3.51 6.61
N LEU A 104 7.51 3.43 7.57
CA LEU A 104 7.61 2.30 8.50
C LEU A 104 7.07 2.73 9.85
N ALA A 105 6.27 1.87 10.47
CA ALA A 105 5.75 2.05 11.82
C ALA A 105 5.91 0.76 12.62
N ARG A 106 6.01 0.89 13.95
CA ARG A 106 5.92 -0.25 14.87
C ARG A 106 4.55 -0.25 15.53
N GLN A 107 3.82 -1.35 15.42
CA GLN A 107 2.49 -1.55 15.97
C GLN A 107 2.51 -2.82 16.80
N GLY A 108 2.73 -2.68 18.12
CA GLY A 108 3.00 -3.81 19.02
C GLY A 108 4.21 -4.64 18.55
N ASP A 109 3.95 -5.92 18.25
CA ASP A 109 4.94 -6.89 17.76
C ASP A 109 5.11 -6.86 16.24
N PHE A 110 4.49 -5.90 15.53
CA PHE A 110 4.57 -5.78 14.09
C PHE A 110 5.39 -4.58 13.65
N LEU A 111 6.20 -4.78 12.62
CA LEU A 111 6.71 -3.72 11.76
C LEU A 111 5.84 -3.63 10.52
N VAL A 112 5.20 -2.48 10.32
CA VAL A 112 4.28 -2.24 9.21
C VAL A 112 4.92 -1.24 8.26
N LEU A 113 5.20 -1.69 7.04
CA LEU A 113 5.66 -0.87 5.93
C LEU A 113 4.47 -0.52 5.05
N GLU A 114 4.25 0.78 4.82
CA GLU A 114 3.13 1.28 4.03
C GLU A 114 3.60 2.21 2.91
N MET A 115 2.92 2.13 1.77
CA MET A 115 3.03 3.08 0.67
C MET A 115 1.65 3.47 0.17
N ASP A 116 1.36 4.76 0.21
CA ASP A 116 0.11 5.34 -0.27
C ASP A 116 0.19 5.63 -1.77
N VAL A 117 -0.87 5.29 -2.52
CA VAL A 117 -1.00 5.59 -3.95
C VAL A 117 -2.29 6.37 -4.19
N ILE A 118 -2.17 7.59 -4.69
CA ILE A 118 -3.29 8.46 -5.04
C ILE A 118 -3.60 8.37 -6.54
N VAL A 119 -4.89 8.27 -6.87
CA VAL A 119 -5.39 8.27 -8.25
C VAL A 119 -6.27 9.49 -8.57
N ALA A 120 -6.64 10.26 -7.54
CA ALA A 120 -7.38 11.50 -7.69
C ALA A 120 -6.67 12.47 -8.64
N GLY A 121 -7.43 13.10 -9.54
CA GLY A 121 -6.91 14.03 -10.54
C GLY A 121 -6.54 13.41 -11.89
N GLY A 122 -6.66 12.07 -12.03
CA GLY A 122 -6.44 11.38 -13.28
C GLY A 122 -5.00 10.93 -13.45
N VAL A 123 -4.77 9.63 -13.42
CA VAL A 123 -3.46 9.00 -13.64
C VAL A 123 -3.52 8.02 -14.81
N SER A 124 -2.39 7.70 -15.42
CA SER A 124 -2.35 6.67 -16.46
C SER A 124 -2.27 5.25 -15.86
N ASP A 125 -2.62 4.23 -16.63
CA ASP A 125 -2.36 2.83 -16.23
C ASP A 125 -0.87 2.56 -16.00
N ALA A 126 -0.01 3.24 -16.77
CA ALA A 126 1.44 3.17 -16.59
C ALA A 126 1.87 3.69 -15.22
N TYR A 127 1.19 4.71 -14.67
CA TYR A 127 1.44 5.17 -13.30
C TYR A 127 1.10 4.09 -12.27
N LEU A 128 -0.04 3.41 -12.40
CA LEU A 128 -0.42 2.35 -11.45
C LEU A 128 0.56 1.17 -11.50
N ARG A 129 0.99 0.80 -12.71
CA ARG A 129 2.03 -0.21 -12.92
C ARG A 129 3.35 0.20 -12.26
N ALA A 130 3.80 1.43 -12.51
CA ALA A 130 5.04 1.95 -11.93
C ALA A 130 5.00 2.00 -10.40
N ASN A 131 3.85 2.31 -9.78
CA ASN A 131 3.71 2.24 -8.32
C ASN A 131 3.81 0.80 -7.80
N THR A 132 3.26 -0.17 -8.52
CA THR A 132 3.37 -1.59 -8.13
C THR A 132 4.83 -2.07 -8.25
N GLU A 133 5.55 -1.67 -9.28
CA GLU A 133 6.99 -1.96 -9.43
C GLU A 133 7.84 -1.26 -8.37
N LEU A 134 7.49 -0.01 -8.02
CA LEU A 134 8.13 0.72 -6.93
C LEU A 134 7.95 0.00 -5.58
N TRP A 135 6.76 -0.55 -5.33
CA TRP A 135 6.48 -1.34 -4.14
C TRP A 135 7.38 -2.58 -4.05
N ASP A 136 7.54 -3.34 -5.13
CA ASP A 136 8.45 -4.48 -5.17
C ASP A 136 9.89 -4.09 -4.85
N HIS A 137 10.38 -2.98 -5.41
CA HIS A 137 11.72 -2.47 -5.11
C HIS A 137 11.84 -2.01 -3.65
N LEU A 138 10.81 -1.37 -3.08
CA LEU A 138 10.79 -0.95 -1.69
C LEU A 138 10.81 -2.15 -0.74
N LEU A 139 10.07 -3.21 -1.03
CA LEU A 139 10.09 -4.45 -0.24
C LEU A 139 11.47 -5.09 -0.25
N GLN A 140 12.13 -5.18 -1.41
CA GLN A 140 13.50 -5.71 -1.49
C GLN A 140 14.48 -4.88 -0.67
N GLN A 141 14.41 -3.54 -0.77
CA GLN A 141 15.24 -2.63 0.02
C GLN A 141 14.95 -2.75 1.51
N PHE A 142 13.69 -2.95 1.89
CA PHE A 142 13.27 -3.12 3.28
C PHE A 142 13.84 -4.40 3.88
N LEU A 143 13.73 -5.53 3.20
CA LEU A 143 14.31 -6.80 3.67
C LEU A 143 15.84 -6.72 3.78
N LEU A 144 16.50 -6.07 2.81
CA LEU A 144 17.95 -5.86 2.86
C LEU A 144 18.36 -4.96 4.04
N PHE A 145 17.59 -3.90 4.29
CA PHE A 145 17.78 -3.02 5.44
C PHE A 145 17.66 -3.81 6.75
N LEU A 146 16.59 -4.59 6.94
CA LEU A 146 16.40 -5.43 8.13
C LEU A 146 17.55 -6.42 8.32
N ARG A 147 17.99 -7.09 7.26
CA ARG A 147 19.15 -8.01 7.32
C ARG A 147 20.43 -7.29 7.75
N THR A 148 20.65 -6.09 7.25
CA THR A 148 21.84 -5.29 7.59
C THR A 148 21.79 -4.86 9.06
N VAL A 149 20.63 -4.47 9.56
CA VAL A 149 20.44 -4.11 10.97
C VAL A 149 20.64 -5.32 11.88
N ALA A 150 20.09 -6.49 11.52
CA ALA A 150 20.25 -7.72 12.27
C ALA A 150 21.71 -8.22 12.32
N ALA A 151 22.53 -7.90 11.32
CA ALA A 151 23.95 -8.28 11.29
C ALA A 151 24.87 -7.35 12.09
N GLN A 152 24.37 -6.26 12.69
CA GLN A 152 25.19 -5.34 13.48
C GLN A 152 25.54 -5.96 14.85
N PRO A 153 26.83 -6.01 15.24
CA PRO A 153 27.24 -6.57 16.52
C PRO A 153 26.67 -5.73 17.67
N GLY A 154 25.77 -6.33 18.46
CA GLY A 154 25.04 -5.68 19.57
C GLY A 154 23.52 -5.68 19.42
N ALA A 155 22.97 -6.05 18.26
CA ALA A 155 21.58 -6.43 18.11
C ALA A 155 21.46 -7.92 18.49
N SER A 156 20.76 -8.24 19.57
CA SER A 156 20.52 -9.63 19.98
C SER A 156 19.84 -10.41 18.86
N ASP A 157 20.38 -11.59 18.54
CA ASP A 157 19.93 -12.49 17.47
C ASP A 157 18.43 -12.84 17.58
N ALA A 158 17.62 -12.37 16.63
CA ALA A 158 16.39 -13.02 16.26
C ALA A 158 15.97 -12.64 14.82
N PRO A 159 15.72 -13.63 13.93
CA PRO A 159 15.19 -13.34 12.60
C PRO A 159 13.73 -12.90 12.68
N ALA A 160 13.40 -11.75 12.11
CA ALA A 160 12.02 -11.36 11.85
C ALA A 160 11.42 -12.34 10.82
N ALA A 161 10.31 -12.98 11.16
CA ALA A 161 9.61 -13.89 10.26
C ALA A 161 8.49 -13.12 9.54
N PRO A 162 8.24 -13.38 8.25
CA PRO A 162 7.05 -12.88 7.59
C PRO A 162 5.82 -13.41 8.34
N ALA A 163 5.01 -12.49 8.87
CA ALA A 163 3.75 -12.86 9.48
C ALA A 163 2.80 -13.34 8.39
N GLY A 164 1.93 -14.31 8.71
CA GLY A 164 0.81 -14.63 7.85
C GLY A 164 -0.05 -13.38 7.64
N VAL A 165 -0.64 -13.22 6.45
CA VAL A 165 -1.37 -12.01 6.04
C VAL A 165 -2.55 -11.66 6.97
N GLN A 166 -3.04 -12.63 7.75
CA GLN A 166 -4.08 -12.43 8.78
C GLN A 166 -3.58 -11.67 10.01
N ASP A 167 -2.34 -11.91 10.44
CA ASP A 167 -1.71 -11.27 11.61
C ASP A 167 -1.39 -9.78 11.33
N ALA A 168 -1.03 -9.48 10.08
CA ALA A 168 -0.74 -8.13 9.59
C ALA A 168 -1.97 -7.20 9.59
N ALA A 169 -3.13 -7.80 9.40
CA ALA A 169 -4.38 -7.11 9.23
C ALA A 169 -4.89 -6.57 10.58
N ASP A 170 -4.64 -7.30 11.68
CA ASP A 170 -5.05 -6.91 13.04
C ASP A 170 -4.17 -5.81 13.66
N ALA A 171 -3.10 -5.39 12.98
CA ALA A 171 -2.20 -4.35 13.49
C ALA A 171 -2.80 -2.93 13.44
N GLN A 172 -3.88 -2.68 12.66
CA GLN A 172 -4.35 -1.32 12.37
C GLN A 172 -5.51 -0.84 13.27
N VAL A 173 -5.27 0.30 13.92
CA VAL A 173 -6.15 1.28 14.60
C VAL A 173 -6.46 1.05 16.09
N ASP A 174 -5.55 1.51 16.96
CA ASP A 174 -5.93 2.15 18.25
C ASP A 174 -5.84 3.67 18.04
N ALA A 175 -6.96 4.28 17.65
CA ALA A 175 -7.11 5.73 17.67
C ALA A 175 -7.63 6.12 19.07
N PRO A 176 -7.08 7.14 19.74
CA PRO A 176 -7.51 7.50 21.08
C PRO A 176 -8.98 7.95 21.03
N GLN A 177 -9.85 7.24 21.74
CA GLN A 177 -11.22 7.69 21.98
C GLN A 177 -11.17 9.03 22.73
N GLU A 178 -11.47 10.11 22.02
CA GLU A 178 -11.77 11.41 22.64
C GLU A 178 -13.01 11.25 23.53
N ASN A 179 -12.78 11.20 24.85
CA ASN A 179 -13.82 11.34 25.87
C ASN A 179 -14.49 12.72 25.70
N HIS A 180 -15.63 12.75 25.02
CA HIS A 180 -16.59 13.83 25.21
C HIS A 180 -17.29 13.62 26.57
N GLU A 181 -16.74 14.23 27.61
CA GLU A 181 -17.47 14.51 28.85
C GLU A 181 -18.53 15.58 28.56
N ASP A 182 -19.71 15.14 28.14
CA ASP A 182 -20.90 15.97 28.07
C ASP A 182 -21.46 16.13 29.50
N SER A 183 -20.91 17.10 30.24
CA SER A 183 -21.47 17.55 31.52
C SER A 183 -22.52 18.62 31.23
N ALA A 184 -23.77 18.18 31.09
CA ALA A 184 -24.93 19.06 31.08
C ALA A 184 -26.05 18.54 32.00
N ALA A 185 -26.27 19.33 33.06
CA ALA A 185 -27.52 19.55 33.76
C ALA A 185 -28.08 18.43 34.65
N GLN A 186 -27.72 18.49 35.93
CA GLN A 186 -28.63 18.09 37.02
C GLN A 186 -28.64 19.14 38.14
N ALA A 187 -29.84 19.72 38.34
CA ALA A 187 -30.39 20.31 39.56
C ALA A 187 -29.75 21.59 40.16
N ALA A 188 -30.45 22.72 39.99
CA ALA A 188 -31.04 23.51 41.09
C ALA A 188 -31.96 24.59 40.52
#